data_AF-A0A447TBF4-F1
#
_entry.id   AF-A0A447TBF4-F1
#
_cell.length_a   1.000
_cell.length_b   1.000
_cell.length_c   1.000
_cell.angle_alpha   90.00
_cell.angle_beta   90.00
_cell.angle_gamma   90.00
#
_symmetry.space_group_name_H-M   'P 1'
#
loop_
_entity.id
_entity.type
_entity.pdbx_description
1 polymer ?
#
loop_
_entity_poly.entity_id
_entity_poly.type
_entity_poly.pdbx_seq_one_letter_code
_entity_poly.pdbx_strand_id
1 'polypeptide(L)'
;MLDLIGTVLQAQQSEGFIDLALACPRGGDFYPGNKLARLMGQILRRQPGMVSTYALPPGPERLRTQIARRGMDLGMTLQPDNIILTHGCMEALQLALRAVTRHGDAVGWNRRLISTCCRCWPAWG
;
A
#
# COMPACT_ATOMS: atom_id res chain seq x y z
N MET A 1 -25.52 -11.14 -2.40
CA MET A 1 -24.58 -10.01 -2.59
C MET A 1 -23.15 -10.50 -2.84
N LEU A 2 -22.64 -11.48 -2.08
CA LEU A 2 -21.31 -12.08 -2.33
C LEU A 2 -21.22 -12.82 -3.68
N ASP A 3 -22.29 -13.49 -4.13
CA ASP A 3 -22.31 -14.18 -5.45
C ASP A 3 -22.08 -13.24 -6.64
N LEU A 4 -22.63 -12.02 -6.57
CA LEU A 4 -22.46 -11.04 -7.63
C LEU A 4 -21.04 -10.50 -7.66
N ILE A 5 -20.43 -10.27 -6.48
CA ILE A 5 -19.02 -9.88 -6.38
C ILE A 5 -18.14 -11.01 -6.94
N GLY A 6 -18.42 -12.27 -6.59
CA GLY A 6 -17.71 -13.43 -7.14
C GLY A 6 -17.81 -13.51 -8.66
N THR A 7 -19.00 -13.30 -9.22
CA THR A 7 -19.24 -13.31 -10.67
C THR A 7 -18.47 -12.20 -11.38
N VAL A 8 -18.47 -10.98 -10.82
CA VAL A 8 -17.71 -9.85 -11.37
C VAL A 8 -16.20 -10.08 -11.29
N LEU A 9 -15.70 -10.59 -10.16
CA LEU A 9 -14.28 -10.94 -10.02
C LEU A 9 -13.86 -12.05 -10.98
N GLN A 10 -14.73 -13.03 -11.25
CA GLN A 10 -14.49 -14.09 -12.22
C GLN A 10 -14.43 -13.55 -13.65
N ALA A 11 -15.41 -12.70 -14.02
CA ALA A 11 -15.44 -12.05 -15.33
C ALA A 11 -14.20 -11.18 -15.55
N GLN A 12 -13.75 -10.49 -14.50
CA GLN A 12 -12.50 -9.72 -14.51
C GLN A 12 -11.27 -10.54 -14.85
N GLN A 13 -11.22 -11.84 -14.58
CA GLN A 13 -10.07 -12.69 -14.90
C GLN A 13 -10.10 -13.23 -16.34
N SER A 14 -11.15 -12.97 -17.11
CA SER A 14 -11.31 -13.49 -18.47
C SER A 14 -10.50 -12.66 -19.48
N GLU A 15 -9.88 -13.34 -20.45
CA GLU A 15 -9.21 -12.66 -21.57
C GLU A 15 -10.24 -11.85 -22.39
N GLY A 16 -9.91 -10.61 -22.72
CA GLY A 16 -10.81 -9.68 -23.43
C GLY A 16 -11.73 -8.84 -22.53
N PHE A 17 -11.72 -9.03 -21.20
CA PHE A 17 -12.45 -8.18 -20.28
C PHE A 17 -11.69 -6.88 -19.98
N ILE A 18 -12.31 -5.73 -20.28
CA ILE A 18 -11.79 -4.41 -19.91
C ILE A 18 -12.33 -4.04 -18.53
N ASP A 19 -11.44 -4.04 -17.53
CA ASP A 19 -11.81 -3.73 -16.16
C ASP A 19 -11.87 -2.22 -15.90
N LEU A 20 -13.08 -1.70 -15.79
CA LEU A 20 -13.34 -0.31 -15.40
C LEU A 20 -13.66 -0.16 -13.90
N ALA A 21 -13.73 -1.27 -13.16
CA ALA A 21 -14.14 -1.28 -11.76
C ALA A 21 -12.94 -1.27 -10.80
N LEU A 22 -11.79 -1.82 -11.19
CA LEU A 22 -10.58 -1.83 -10.38
C LEU A 22 -9.51 -0.87 -10.91
N ALA A 23 -8.99 -0.05 -10.01
CA ALA A 23 -7.77 0.75 -10.23
C ALA A 23 -6.50 -0.10 -10.00
N CYS A 24 -6.47 -1.31 -10.58
CA CYS A 24 -5.37 -2.26 -10.44
C CYS A 24 -4.73 -2.48 -11.82
N PRO A 25 -3.55 -1.91 -12.12
CA PRO A 25 -2.88 -2.16 -13.39
C PRO A 25 -2.57 -3.66 -13.52
N ARG A 26 -2.52 -4.17 -14.75
CA ARG A 26 -2.28 -5.60 -15.04
C ARG A 26 -1.25 -5.77 -16.15
N GLY A 27 -0.50 -6.86 -16.10
CA GLY A 27 0.46 -7.22 -17.14
C GLY A 27 1.88 -6.75 -16.87
N GLY A 28 2.80 -7.22 -17.72
CA GLY A 28 4.25 -7.01 -17.59
C GLY A 28 4.70 -5.57 -17.83
N ASP A 29 3.89 -4.75 -18.49
CA ASP A 29 4.21 -3.35 -18.78
C ASP A 29 4.22 -2.47 -17.52
N PHE A 30 3.37 -2.80 -16.54
CA PHE A 30 3.30 -2.09 -15.26
C PHE A 30 4.15 -2.74 -14.17
N TYR A 31 4.32 -4.06 -14.24
CA TYR A 31 5.10 -4.81 -13.25
C TYR A 31 6.29 -5.50 -13.91
N PRO A 32 7.53 -5.07 -13.64
CA PRO A 32 8.72 -5.68 -14.20
C PRO A 32 9.04 -7.02 -13.52
N GLY A 33 8.18 -8.03 -13.73
CA GLY A 33 8.17 -9.31 -13.01
C GLY A 33 9.50 -10.07 -13.10
N ASN A 34 10.07 -10.17 -14.31
CA ASN A 34 11.36 -10.82 -14.53
C ASN A 34 12.51 -10.15 -13.74
N LYS A 35 12.51 -8.81 -13.69
CA LYS A 35 13.51 -8.05 -12.94
C LYS A 35 13.32 -8.25 -11.43
N LEU A 36 12.08 -8.22 -10.96
CA LEU A 36 11.75 -8.42 -9.55
C LEU A 36 12.15 -9.84 -9.09
N ALA A 37 11.76 -10.87 -9.84
CA ALA A 37 12.11 -12.26 -9.54
C ALA A 37 13.63 -12.47 -9.46
N ARG A 38 14.38 -11.92 -10.42
CA ARG A 38 15.84 -11.99 -10.43
C ARG A 38 16.47 -11.30 -9.21
N LEU A 39 16.02 -10.09 -8.87
CA LEU A 39 16.55 -9.33 -7.72
C LEU A 39 16.20 -9.99 -6.38
N MET A 40 14.96 -10.47 -6.23
CA MET A 40 14.53 -11.20 -5.04
C MET A 40 15.39 -12.45 -4.82
N GLY A 41 15.61 -13.25 -5.88
CA GLY A 41 16.47 -14.43 -5.80
C GLY A 41 17.93 -14.08 -5.44
N GLN A 42 18.47 -12.98 -5.97
CA GLN A 42 19.82 -12.53 -5.63
C GLN A 42 19.94 -12.10 -4.17
N ILE A 43 18.97 -11.35 -3.65
CA ILE A 43 18.96 -10.88 -2.26
C ILE A 43 18.83 -12.07 -1.31
N LEU A 44 17.90 -12.99 -1.60
CA LEU A 44 17.63 -14.14 -0.73
C LEU A 44 18.82 -15.09 -0.64
N ARG A 45 19.56 -15.30 -1.75
CA ARG A 45 20.81 -16.10 -1.72
C ARG A 45 21.93 -15.43 -0.93
N ARG A 46 22.00 -14.10 -0.93
CA ARG A 46 23.03 -13.34 -0.20
C ARG A 46 22.72 -13.19 1.29
N GLN A 47 21.44 -13.15 1.65
CA GLN A 47 20.96 -12.90 3.00
C GLN A 47 19.81 -13.85 3.35
N PRO A 48 20.08 -15.15 3.51
CA PRO A 48 19.05 -16.16 3.76
C PRO A 48 18.28 -15.93 5.08
N GLY A 49 18.94 -15.42 6.12
CA GLY A 49 18.32 -15.10 7.42
C GLY A 49 17.32 -13.94 7.40
N MET A 50 17.18 -13.23 6.27
CA MET A 50 16.22 -12.12 6.15
C MET A 50 14.77 -12.59 6.24
N VAL A 51 14.46 -13.79 5.75
CA VAL A 51 13.09 -14.34 5.76
C VAL A 51 12.65 -14.79 7.14
N SER A 52 13.61 -15.17 7.99
CA SER A 52 13.35 -15.64 9.36
C SER A 52 13.37 -14.52 10.40
N THR A 53 13.57 -13.26 9.99
CA THR A 53 13.71 -12.12 10.91
C THR A 53 12.54 -11.16 10.76
N TYR A 54 12.06 -10.64 11.89
CA TYR A 54 10.98 -9.65 11.87
C TYR A 54 11.50 -8.28 11.44
N ALA A 55 10.78 -7.61 10.54
CA ALA A 55 11.04 -6.21 10.22
C ALA A 55 10.38 -5.32 11.27
N LEU A 56 11.14 -4.87 12.25
CA LEU A 56 10.65 -3.94 13.27
C LEU A 56 10.46 -2.52 12.68
N PRO A 57 9.49 -1.74 13.17
CA PRO A 57 9.39 -0.32 12.87
C PRO A 57 10.72 0.39 13.17
N PRO A 58 11.16 1.34 12.33
CA PRO A 58 10.44 2.00 11.24
C PRO A 58 10.51 1.27 9.87
N GLY A 59 11.07 0.05 9.84
CA GLY A 59 11.32 -0.72 8.64
C GLY A 59 12.73 -0.50 8.05
N PRO A 60 13.10 -1.20 6.96
CA PRO A 60 14.47 -1.18 6.45
C PRO A 60 14.91 0.21 5.96
N GLU A 61 16.03 0.71 6.48
CA GLU A 61 16.61 2.02 6.12
C GLU A 61 16.88 2.15 4.61
N ARG A 62 17.34 1.06 3.98
CA ARG A 62 17.60 1.01 2.53
C ARG A 62 16.34 1.35 1.73
N LEU A 63 15.17 0.85 2.16
CA LEU A 63 13.90 1.13 1.50
C LEU A 63 13.45 2.57 1.77
N ARG A 64 13.51 3.03 3.02
CA ARG A 64 13.21 4.42 3.41
C ARG A 64 14.03 5.43 2.59
N THR A 65 15.31 5.15 2.37
CA THR A 65 16.20 5.99 1.54
C THR A 65 15.74 6.05 0.09
N GLN A 66 15.31 4.93 -0.50
CA GLN A 66 14.78 4.94 -1.88
C GLN A 66 13.42 5.65 -1.98
N ILE A 67 12.58 5.54 -0.95
CA ILE A 67 11.31 6.29 -0.88
C ILE A 67 11.59 7.80 -0.82
N ALA A 68 12.50 8.24 0.04
CA ALA A 68 12.89 9.65 0.13
C ALA A 68 13.41 10.18 -1.21
N ARG A 69 14.27 9.42 -1.89
CA ARG A 69 14.76 9.76 -3.23
C ARG A 69 13.64 9.90 -4.25
N ARG A 70 12.71 8.93 -4.29
CA ARG A 70 11.54 8.99 -5.18
C ARG A 70 10.62 10.17 -4.84
N GLY A 71 10.55 10.57 -3.57
CA GLY A 71 9.83 11.76 -3.13
C GLY A 71 10.39 13.04 -3.77
N MET A 72 11.72 13.13 -3.94
CA MET A 72 12.33 14.29 -4.59
C MET A 72 11.88 14.45 -6.04
N ASP A 73 11.75 13.33 -6.77
CA ASP A 73 11.23 13.33 -8.15
C ASP A 73 9.76 13.82 -8.23
N LEU A 74 9.04 13.75 -7.10
CA LEU A 74 7.67 14.24 -6.93
C LEU A 74 7.60 15.64 -6.30
N GLY A 75 8.74 16.32 -6.11
CA GLY A 75 8.81 17.65 -5.49
C GLY A 75 8.67 17.64 -3.96
N MET A 76 8.86 16.49 -3.31
CA MET A 76 8.78 16.33 -1.86
C MET A 76 10.17 16.31 -1.22
N THR A 77 10.36 17.07 -0.15
CA THR A 77 11.59 17.03 0.67
C THR A 77 11.38 16.10 1.87
N LEU A 78 11.78 14.83 1.73
CA LEU A 78 11.61 13.81 2.76
C LEU A 78 12.97 13.39 3.35
N GLN A 79 13.05 13.29 4.68
CA GLN A 79 14.19 12.68 5.35
C GLN A 79 13.88 11.21 5.66
N PRO A 80 14.82 10.26 5.40
CA PRO A 80 14.58 8.84 5.68
C PRO A 80 14.11 8.58 7.11
N ASP A 81 14.64 9.32 8.10
CA ASP A 81 14.29 9.19 9.53
C ASP A 81 12.86 9.55 9.86
N ASN A 82 12.21 10.36 9.01
CA ASN A 82 10.80 10.73 9.15
C ASN A 82 9.86 9.78 8.40
N ILE A 83 10.37 8.66 7.85
CA ILE A 83 9.58 7.66 7.12
C ILE A 83 9.42 6.41 7.99
N ILE A 84 8.16 6.00 8.17
CA ILE A 84 7.77 4.72 8.79
C ILE A 84 7.05 3.89 7.73
N LEU A 85 7.43 2.62 7.59
CA LEU A 85 6.74 1.70 6.69
C LEU A 85 5.46 1.16 7.32
N THR A 86 4.42 1.09 6.50
CA THR A 86 3.13 0.48 6.83
C THR A 86 2.76 -0.59 5.80
N HIS A 87 1.85 -1.48 6.15
CA HIS A 87 1.18 -2.43 5.28
C HIS A 87 0.10 -1.73 4.43
N GLY A 88 0.53 -0.72 3.68
CA GLY A 88 -0.30 0.05 2.77
C GLY A 88 -0.86 1.34 3.36
N CYS A 89 -1.51 2.12 2.50
CA CYS A 89 -2.01 3.46 2.84
C CYS A 89 -3.17 3.42 3.86
N MET A 90 -3.96 2.35 3.89
CA MET A 90 -5.06 2.23 4.86
C MET A 90 -4.56 2.13 6.30
N GLU A 91 -3.51 1.36 6.56
CA GLU A 91 -2.89 1.31 7.90
C GLU A 91 -2.28 2.67 8.27
N ALA A 92 -1.59 3.32 7.32
CA ALA A 92 -1.04 4.66 7.55
C ALA A 92 -2.13 5.67 7.94
N LEU A 93 -3.28 5.65 7.23
CA LEU A 93 -4.42 6.51 7.53
C LEU A 93 -4.99 6.20 8.92
N GLN A 94 -5.17 4.93 9.26
CA GLN A 94 -5.67 4.52 10.57
C GLN A 94 -4.73 4.95 11.69
N LEU A 95 -3.42 4.77 11.55
CA LEU A 95 -2.42 5.20 12.52
C LEU A 95 -2.42 6.73 12.68
N ALA A 96 -2.48 7.47 11.56
CA ALA A 96 -2.54 8.92 11.58
C ALA A 96 -3.77 9.43 12.34
N LEU A 97 -4.95 8.89 12.05
CA LEU A 97 -6.18 9.26 12.76
C LEU A 97 -6.07 8.95 14.26
N ARG A 98 -5.63 7.74 14.63
CA ARG A 98 -5.41 7.36 16.04
C ARG A 98 -4.44 8.29 16.77
N ALA A 99 -3.43 8.81 16.08
CA ALA A 99 -2.43 9.70 16.66
C ALA A 99 -2.93 11.14 16.86
N VAL A 100 -3.83 11.62 16.00
CA VAL A 100 -4.27 13.03 15.99
C VAL A 100 -5.68 13.26 16.52
N THR A 101 -6.51 12.22 16.66
CA THR A 101 -7.90 12.33 17.10
C THR A 101 -8.17 11.61 18.41
N ARG A 102 -9.20 12.06 19.12
CA ARG A 102 -9.80 11.43 20.28
C ARG A 102 -11.28 11.14 20.02
N HIS A 103 -11.86 10.33 20.90
CA HIS A 103 -13.28 10.03 20.87
C HIS A 103 -14.10 11.33 20.94
N GLY A 104 -15.06 11.50 20.02
CA GLY A 104 -15.87 12.71 19.88
C GLY A 104 -15.28 13.83 19.01
N ASP A 105 -14.04 13.71 18.53
CA ASP A 105 -13.48 14.66 17.57
C ASP A 105 -14.16 14.50 16.20
N ALA A 106 -14.35 15.60 15.47
CA ALA A 106 -14.89 15.57 14.11
C ALA A 106 -13.77 15.64 13.07
N VAL A 107 -13.75 14.71 12.12
CA VAL A 107 -12.81 14.72 10.98
C VAL A 107 -13.56 15.06 9.69
N GLY A 108 -13.14 16.14 9.04
CA GLY A 108 -13.70 16.59 7.77
C GLY A 108 -13.18 15.80 6.59
N TRP A 109 -14.09 15.23 5.80
CA TRP A 109 -13.76 14.42 4.62
C TRP A 109 -14.54 14.87 3.39
N ASN A 110 -13.92 14.74 2.21
CA ASN A 110 -14.62 14.96 0.95
C ASN A 110 -15.58 13.79 0.67
N ARG A 111 -16.82 14.11 0.27
CA ARG A 111 -17.88 13.14 -0.08
C ARG A 111 -17.45 12.09 -1.13
N ARG A 112 -16.44 12.36 -1.95
CA ARG A 112 -15.92 11.43 -2.98
C ARG A 112 -14.66 10.64 -2.56
N LEU A 113 -14.40 10.50 -1.26
CA LEU A 113 -13.33 9.62 -0.80
C LEU A 113 -13.60 8.16 -1.17
N ILE A 114 -12.51 7.42 -1.38
CA ILE A 114 -12.57 5.96 -1.55
C ILE A 114 -13.30 5.35 -0.35
N SER A 115 -14.28 4.47 -0.62
CA SER A 115 -15.19 3.93 0.41
C SER A 115 -14.48 3.22 1.56
N THR A 116 -13.28 2.67 1.34
CA THR A 116 -12.44 2.10 2.40
C THR A 116 -11.87 3.15 3.34
N CYS A 117 -11.53 4.35 2.87
CA CYS A 117 -11.12 5.45 3.74
C CYS A 117 -12.24 5.80 4.72
N CYS A 118 -13.50 5.85 4.26
CA CYS A 118 -14.65 6.12 5.12
C CYS A 118 -14.82 5.09 6.24
N ARG A 119 -14.48 3.81 5.97
CA ARG A 119 -14.56 2.70 6.92
C ARG A 119 -13.45 2.68 7.97
N CYS A 120 -12.41 3.51 7.84
CA CYS A 120 -11.37 3.60 8.87
C CYS A 120 -11.81 4.40 10.11
N TRP A 121 -12.90 5.18 10.00
CA TRP A 121 -13.44 6.05 11.06
C TRP A 121 -14.52 5.47 12.01
N PRO A 122 -15.42 4.54 11.62
CA PRO A 122 -16.60 4.17 12.42
C PRO A 122 -16.30 3.53 13.79
N ALA A 123 -15.05 3.26 14.12
CA ALA A 123 -14.66 2.73 15.44
C ALA A 123 -14.55 3.81 16.53
N TRP A 124 -14.76 5.08 16.19
CA TRP A 124 -14.68 6.23 17.10
C TRP A 124 -16.06 6.87 17.28
N GLY A 125 -17.05 6.03 17.63
CA GLY A 125 -18.45 6.41 17.87
C GLY A 125 -18.63 7.42 18.98
#